data_AF-A0A3R6YX65-F1
#
_entry.id   AF-A0A3R6YX65-F1
#
_cell.length_a   1.000
_cell.length_b   1.000
_cell.length_c   1.000
_cell.angle_alpha   90.00
_cell.angle_beta   90.00
_cell.angle_gamma   90.00
#
_symmetry.space_group_name_H-M   'P 1'
#
loop_
_entity.id
_entity.type
_entity.pdbx_description
1 polymer ?
#
loop_
_entity_poly.entity_id
_entity_poly.type
_entity_poly.pdbx_seq_one_letter_code
_entity_poly.pdbx_strand_id
1 'polypeptide(L)'
;VGGVESGEDSFNMIMCGAQAVQVGTCHWIEGPKCFDRIASELMDLMTQKGYNAVDEFRGKLQPWSKEGAAKSRDARKAGGANKSNAVATVVESKADSASLYAVIIVLLAVIAALLVEKFNLTKP
;
A
#
# COMPACT_ATOMS: atom_id res chain seq x y z
N VAL A 1 -12.98 3.15 -4.62
CA VAL A 1 -12.22 2.97 -3.36
C VAL A 1 -11.74 1.53 -3.31
N GLY A 2 -10.46 1.32 -3.02
CA GLY A 2 -9.87 -0.01 -2.81
C GLY A 2 -9.08 -0.57 -3.99
N GLY A 3 -8.14 -1.46 -3.68
CA GLY A 3 -7.28 -2.15 -4.66
C GLY A 3 -6.01 -1.41 -5.08
N VAL A 4 -5.52 -0.48 -4.24
CA VAL A 4 -4.29 0.26 -4.53
C VAL A 4 -3.11 -0.49 -3.93
N GLU A 5 -2.24 -1.01 -4.79
CA GLU A 5 -1.04 -1.76 -4.41
C GLU A 5 0.25 -1.07 -4.92
N SER A 6 0.13 -0.19 -5.92
CA SER A 6 1.24 0.52 -6.56
C SER A 6 0.98 2.02 -6.76
N GLY A 7 2.04 2.76 -7.11
CA GLY A 7 1.96 4.14 -7.57
C GLY A 7 1.15 4.30 -8.85
N GLU A 8 1.14 3.30 -9.74
CA GLU A 8 0.34 3.30 -10.97
C GLU A 8 -1.17 3.24 -10.66
N ASP A 9 -1.57 2.40 -9.70
CA ASP A 9 -2.97 2.32 -9.26
C ASP A 9 -3.44 3.67 -8.69
N SER A 10 -2.57 4.30 -7.90
CA SER A 10 -2.83 5.63 -7.32
C SER A 10 -2.97 6.69 -8.41
N PHE A 11 -2.06 6.69 -9.39
CA PHE A 11 -2.08 7.59 -10.55
C PHE A 11 -3.39 7.45 -11.34
N ASN A 12 -3.80 6.22 -11.64
CA ASN A 12 -5.04 5.93 -12.36
C ASN A 12 -6.27 6.44 -11.61
N MET A 13 -6.30 6.25 -10.28
CA MET A 13 -7.40 6.73 -9.44
C MET A 13 -7.53 8.25 -9.50
N ILE A 14 -6.40 8.96 -9.44
CA ILE A 14 -6.34 10.42 -9.56
C ILE A 14 -6.75 10.86 -10.98
N MET A 15 -6.29 10.16 -12.02
CA MET A 15 -6.68 10.45 -13.41
C MET A 15 -8.20 10.30 -13.61
N CYS A 16 -8.83 9.35 -12.92
CA CYS A 16 -10.29 9.20 -12.85
C CYS A 16 -10.99 10.33 -12.07
N GLY A 17 -10.25 11.22 -11.42
CA GLY A 17 -10.77 12.39 -10.70
C GLY A 17 -10.70 12.32 -9.18
N ALA A 18 -10.06 11.31 -8.60
CA ALA A 18 -9.92 11.20 -7.14
C ALA A 18 -9.10 12.36 -6.56
N GLN A 19 -9.56 12.94 -5.45
CA GLN A 19 -8.80 13.93 -4.67
C GLN A 19 -7.90 13.28 -3.63
N ALA A 20 -8.25 12.07 -3.18
CA ALA A 20 -7.49 11.29 -2.22
C ALA A 20 -7.58 9.81 -2.57
N VAL A 21 -6.53 9.06 -2.23
CA VAL A 21 -6.43 7.62 -2.50
C VAL A 21 -6.20 6.90 -1.18
N GLN A 22 -7.02 5.86 -0.92
CA GLN A 22 -6.94 5.07 0.30
C GLN A 22 -6.21 3.75 0.03
N VAL A 23 -5.24 3.42 0.90
CA VAL A 23 -4.49 2.15 0.88
C VAL A 23 -4.88 1.34 2.12
N GLY A 24 -5.41 0.12 1.91
CA GLY A 24 -5.91 -0.75 2.98
C GLY A 24 -5.13 -2.07 3.05
N THR A 25 -5.44 -3.00 2.15
CA THR A 25 -4.83 -4.34 2.12
C THR A 25 -3.31 -4.29 1.99
N CYS A 26 -2.77 -3.42 1.13
CA CYS A 26 -1.33 -3.25 1.00
C CYS A 26 -0.68 -2.75 2.31
N HIS A 27 -1.33 -1.82 3.02
CA HIS A 27 -0.85 -1.37 4.33
C HIS A 27 -0.87 -2.49 5.37
N TRP A 28 -1.88 -3.36 5.36
CA TRP A 28 -1.95 -4.51 6.25
C TRP A 28 -0.81 -5.52 6.01
N ILE A 29 -0.44 -5.74 4.74
CA ILE A 29 0.57 -6.74 4.34
C ILE A 29 2.01 -6.19 4.49
N GLU A 30 2.29 -4.99 3.99
CA GLU A 30 3.63 -4.40 3.95
C GLU A 30 3.92 -3.47 5.14
N GLY A 31 2.89 -3.11 5.91
CA GLY A 31 2.99 -2.13 6.98
C GLY A 31 3.08 -0.69 6.45
N PRO A 32 3.55 0.27 7.27
CA PRO A 32 3.57 1.69 6.91
C PRO A 32 4.54 2.04 5.77
N LYS A 33 5.52 1.18 5.48
CA LYS A 33 6.50 1.40 4.40
C LYS A 33 5.86 1.43 3.00
N CYS A 34 4.65 0.87 2.84
CA CYS A 34 3.94 0.91 1.56
C CYS A 34 3.68 2.34 1.09
N PHE A 35 3.45 3.29 2.02
CA PHE A 35 3.14 4.67 1.67
C PHE A 35 4.32 5.35 0.98
N ASP A 36 5.53 5.20 1.54
CA ASP A 36 6.74 5.79 0.96
C ASP A 36 7.05 5.18 -0.41
N ARG A 37 6.90 3.86 -0.55
CA ARG A 37 7.08 3.13 -1.82
C ARG A 37 6.10 3.64 -2.88
N ILE A 38 4.80 3.61 -2.58
CA ILE A 38 3.73 4.03 -3.50
C ILE A 38 3.89 5.51 -3.88
N ALA A 39 4.27 6.36 -2.93
CA ALA A 39 4.52 7.78 -3.18
C ALA A 39 5.71 8.00 -4.12
N SER A 40 6.82 7.27 -3.92
CA SER A 40 7.99 7.32 -4.82
C SER A 40 7.63 6.86 -6.23
N GLU A 41 6.96 5.71 -6.36
CA GLU A 41 6.51 5.18 -7.66
C GLU A 41 5.60 6.18 -8.38
N LEU A 42 4.70 6.83 -7.65
CA LEU A 42 3.83 7.88 -8.20
C LEU A 42 4.63 9.09 -8.70
N MET A 43 5.61 9.57 -7.92
CA MET A 43 6.48 10.69 -8.32
C MET A 43 7.33 10.35 -9.55
N ASP A 44 7.83 9.13 -9.63
CA ASP A 44 8.59 8.64 -10.79
C ASP A 44 7.69 8.59 -12.04
N LEU A 45 6.47 8.09 -11.91
CA LEU A 45 5.48 8.06 -12.99
C LEU A 45 5.08 9.48 -13.44
N MET A 46 4.93 10.42 -12.50
CA MET A 46 4.66 11.82 -12.81
C MET A 46 5.81 12.42 -13.61
N THR A 47 7.05 12.22 -13.16
CA THR A 47 8.26 12.70 -13.85
C THR A 47 8.38 12.09 -15.25
N GLN A 48 8.16 10.78 -15.39
CA GLN A 48 8.20 10.09 -16.68
C GLN A 48 7.15 10.62 -17.67
N LYS A 49 5.97 10.99 -17.17
CA LYS A 49 4.88 11.54 -18.00
C LYS A 49 4.95 13.06 -18.16
N GLY A 50 5.89 13.73 -17.51
CA GLY A 50 6.08 15.18 -17.59
C GLY A 50 5.08 16.00 -16.79
N TYR A 51 4.51 15.44 -15.71
CA TYR A 51 3.64 16.16 -14.78
C TYR A 51 4.44 16.66 -13.57
N ASN A 52 4.22 17.92 -13.19
CA ASN A 52 4.85 18.53 -12.02
C ASN A 52 3.92 18.51 -10.80
N ALA A 53 2.60 18.47 -11.03
CA ALA A 53 1.61 18.48 -9.96
C ALA A 53 0.46 17.49 -10.22
N VAL A 54 -0.12 17.00 -9.14
CA VAL A 54 -1.22 16.03 -9.16
C VAL A 54 -2.48 16.60 -9.83
N ASP A 55 -2.73 17.89 -9.64
CA ASP A 55 -3.85 18.60 -10.26
C ASP A 55 -3.75 18.69 -11.79
N GLU A 56 -2.55 18.56 -12.36
CA GLU A 56 -2.35 18.67 -13.80
C GLU A 56 -2.92 17.48 -14.58
N PHE A 57 -3.12 16.33 -13.95
CA PHE A 57 -3.68 15.14 -14.60
C PHE A 57 -4.96 14.63 -13.97
N ARG A 58 -5.37 15.18 -12.82
CA ARG A 58 -6.61 14.81 -12.15
C ARG A 58 -7.82 15.03 -13.07
N GLY A 59 -8.63 13.98 -13.25
CA GLY A 59 -9.85 14.04 -14.05
C GLY A 59 -9.64 14.15 -15.57
N LYS A 60 -8.41 14.01 -16.08
CA LYS A 60 -8.11 14.07 -17.52
C LYS A 60 -8.28 12.73 -18.24
N LEU A 61 -8.96 11.76 -17.63
CA LEU A 61 -9.24 10.48 -18.25
C LEU A 61 -10.07 10.67 -19.52
N GLN A 62 -9.65 10.05 -20.62
CA GLN A 62 -10.41 10.12 -21.86
C GLN A 62 -11.75 9.37 -21.72
N PRO A 63 -12.84 9.94 -22.26
CA PRO A 63 -14.11 9.24 -22.31
C PRO A 63 -13.98 8.00 -23.20
N TRP A 64 -14.78 6.98 -22.89
CA TRP A 64 -14.78 5.74 -23.66
C TRP A 64 -15.22 5.99 -25.12
N SER A 65 -14.44 5.48 -26.07
CA SER A 65 -14.75 5.49 -27.52
C SER A 65 -14.57 4.10 -28.12
N LYS A 66 -15.30 3.78 -29.20
CA LYS A 66 -15.22 2.47 -29.87
C LYS A 66 -13.82 2.22 -30.45
N GLU A 67 -13.20 3.29 -30.95
CA GLU A 67 -11.86 3.30 -31.51
C GLU A 67 -10.79 3.09 -30.42
N GLY A 68 -10.97 3.71 -29.26
CA GLY A 68 -10.12 3.51 -28.08
C GLY A 68 -10.23 2.10 -27.51
N ALA A 69 -11.45 1.54 -27.48
CA ALA A 69 -11.68 0.17 -27.04
C ALA A 69 -10.98 -0.86 -27.96
N ALA A 70 -11.03 -0.65 -29.29
CA ALA A 70 -10.29 -1.49 -30.24
C ALA A 70 -8.78 -1.42 -30.02
N LYS A 71 -8.21 -0.20 -29.92
CA LYS A 71 -6.78 -0.01 -29.62
C LYS A 71 -6.36 -0.66 -28.30
N SER A 72 -7.19 -0.55 -27.26
CA SER A 72 -6.89 -1.18 -25.96
C SER A 72 -6.90 -2.71 -26.01
N ARG A 73 -7.79 -3.30 -26.82
CA ARG A 73 -7.83 -4.76 -27.06
C ARG A 73 -6.61 -5.23 -27.84
N ASP A 74 -6.19 -4.48 -28.85
CA ASP A 74 -5.00 -4.79 -29.64
C ASP A 74 -3.72 -4.66 -28.79
N ALA A 75 -3.63 -3.62 -27.96
CA ALA A 75 -2.54 -3.44 -27.00
C ALA A 75 -2.47 -4.57 -25.96
N ARG A 76 -3.62 -5.04 -25.44
CA ARG A 76 -3.68 -6.19 -24.51
C ARG A 76 -3.29 -7.51 -25.18
N LYS A 77 -3.57 -7.70 -26.48
CA LYS A 77 -3.11 -8.87 -27.25
C LYS A 77 -1.58 -8.88 -27.43
N ALA A 78 -0.94 -7.72 -27.53
CA ALA A 78 0.50 -7.61 -27.64
C ALA A 78 1.25 -7.76 -26.29
N GLY A 79 0.60 -7.43 -25.16
CA GLY A 79 1.20 -7.52 -23.81
C GLY A 79 0.89 -8.79 -23.01
N GLY A 80 0.24 -9.79 -23.63
CA GLY A 80 -0.23 -11.00 -22.95
C GLY A 80 0.84 -12.06 -22.69
N ALA A 81 1.94 -11.73 -22.01
CA ALA A 81 2.86 -12.71 -21.40
C ALA A 81 3.95 -12.02 -20.55
N ASN A 82 3.62 -11.53 -19.35
CA ASN A 82 4.61 -11.54 -18.25
C ASN A 82 3.94 -11.48 -16.87
N LYS A 83 3.29 -12.57 -16.46
CA LYS A 83 3.10 -12.91 -15.04
C LYS A 83 4.07 -14.02 -14.71
N SER A 84 5.36 -13.69 -14.62
CA SER A 84 6.37 -14.60 -14.08
C SER A 84 7.53 -13.79 -13.55
N ASN A 85 7.86 -14.08 -12.28
CA ASN A 85 9.09 -13.76 -11.56
C ASN A 85 9.12 -12.39 -10.86
N ALA A 86 8.56 -12.35 -9.66
CA ALA A 86 9.32 -11.84 -8.53
C ALA A 86 9.55 -13.00 -7.58
N VAL A 87 10.78 -13.50 -7.62
CA VAL A 87 11.32 -14.51 -6.72
C VAL A 87 11.05 -14.05 -5.28
N ALA A 88 10.44 -14.91 -4.46
CA ALA A 88 10.50 -14.73 -3.02
C ALA A 88 11.93 -15.02 -2.59
N THR A 89 12.83 -14.06 -2.78
CA THR A 89 14.09 -14.01 -2.03
C THR A 89 13.70 -13.93 -0.57
N VAL A 90 13.93 -15.04 0.11
CA VAL A 90 13.84 -15.21 1.56
C VAL A 90 14.82 -14.21 2.18
N VAL A 91 14.35 -12.99 2.43
CA VAL A 91 15.03 -12.12 3.38
C VAL A 91 14.55 -12.57 4.73
N GLU A 92 15.26 -13.56 5.26
CA GLU A 92 15.30 -13.93 6.66
C GLU A 92 15.64 -12.66 7.45
N SER A 93 14.61 -11.87 7.77
CA SER A 93 14.73 -10.78 8.72
C SER A 93 14.85 -11.45 10.07
N LYS A 94 16.08 -11.75 10.46
CA LYS A 94 16.50 -11.92 11.84
C LYS A 94 16.32 -10.57 12.55
N ALA A 95 15.08 -10.09 12.61
CA ALA A 95 14.66 -9.03 13.51
C ALA A 95 14.49 -9.73 14.85
N ASP A 96 15.60 -9.73 15.60
CA ASP A 96 15.79 -10.20 16.97
C ASP A 96 14.50 -10.69 17.64
N SER A 97 14.23 -11.99 17.53
CA SER A 97 13.15 -12.65 18.29
C SER A 97 13.26 -12.28 19.79
N ALA A 98 14.48 -12.03 20.27
CA ALA A 98 14.78 -11.52 21.60
C ALA A 98 14.10 -10.18 21.92
N SER A 99 14.10 -9.21 20.99
CA SER A 99 13.46 -7.90 21.18
C SER A 99 11.93 -8.03 21.19
N LEU A 100 11.38 -8.89 20.35
CA LEU A 100 9.94 -9.17 20.35
C LEU A 100 9.50 -9.85 21.66
N TYR A 101 10.23 -10.87 22.13
CA TYR A 101 9.96 -11.51 23.42
C TYR A 101 10.15 -10.55 24.59
N ALA A 102 11.14 -9.65 24.55
CA ALA A 102 11.32 -8.63 25.58
C ALA A 102 10.11 -7.68 25.66
N VAL A 103 9.61 -7.20 24.52
CA VAL A 103 8.40 -6.36 24.46
C VAL A 103 7.17 -7.11 24.98
N ILE A 104 6.99 -8.38 24.57
CA ILE A 104 5.88 -9.22 25.03
C ILE A 104 5.94 -9.43 26.56
N ILE A 105 7.11 -9.74 27.12
CA ILE A 105 7.28 -9.95 28.56
C ILE A 105 6.99 -8.66 29.35
N VAL A 106 7.49 -7.51 28.89
CA VAL A 106 7.22 -6.21 29.52
C VAL A 106 5.72 -5.91 29.48
N LEU A 107 5.05 -6.14 28.35
CA LEU A 107 3.64 -5.86 28.17
C LEU A 107 2.76 -6.78 29.05
N LEU A 108 3.12 -8.07 29.16
CA LEU A 108 2.46 -9.00 30.10
C LEU A 108 2.68 -8.60 31.57
N ALA A 109 3.88 -8.13 31.93
CA ALA A 109 4.17 -7.65 33.28
C ALA A 109 3.33 -6.41 33.65
N VAL A 110 3.18 -5.47 32.72
CA VAL A 110 2.31 -4.29 32.89
C VAL A 110 0.85 -4.72 33.07
N ILE A 111 0.34 -5.62 32.22
CA ILE A 111 -1.02 -6.14 32.36
C ILE A 111 -1.20 -6.85 33.71
N ALA A 112 -0.24 -7.68 34.14
CA ALA A 112 -0.30 -8.35 35.43
C ALA A 112 -0.29 -7.36 36.61
N ALA A 113 0.55 -6.32 36.55
CA ALA A 113 0.58 -5.27 37.57
C ALA A 113 -0.77 -4.53 37.66
N LEU A 114 -1.35 -4.16 36.52
CA LEU A 114 -2.67 -3.53 36.46
C LEU A 114 -3.79 -4.46 36.96
N LEU A 115 -3.69 -5.76 36.70
CA LEU A 115 -4.64 -6.75 37.22
C LEU A 115 -4.50 -6.94 38.74
N VAL A 116 -3.28 -6.95 39.28
CA VAL A 116 -3.02 -7.03 40.72
C VAL A 116 -3.49 -5.78 41.44
N GLU A 117 -3.24 -4.60 40.87
CA GLU A 117 -3.73 -3.33 41.40
C GLU A 117 -5.27 -3.29 41.38
N LYS A 118 -5.89 -3.69 40.27
CA LYS A 118 -7.35 -3.84 40.17
C LYS A 118 -7.91 -4.85 41.17
N PHE A 119 -7.26 -6.01 41.36
CA PHE A 119 -7.68 -7.02 42.33
C PHE A 119 -7.50 -6.58 43.78
N ASN A 120 -6.48 -5.78 44.09
CA ASN A 120 -6.27 -5.21 45.42
C ASN A 120 -7.25 -4.07 45.73
N LEU A 121 -7.73 -3.34 44.71
CA LEU A 121 -8.78 -2.33 44.84
C LEU A 121 -10.21 -2.91 44.93
N THR A 122 -10.37 -4.24 44.82
CA THR A 122 -11.68 -4.92 44.91
C THR A 122 -11.85 -5.82 46.14
N LYS A 123 -10.93 -5.76 47.11
CA LYS A 123 -11.18 -6.30 48.46
C LYS A 123 -11.91 -5.24 49.29
N PRO A 124 -13.10 -5.53 49.85
CA PRO A 124 -13.83 -4.61 50.73
C PRO A 124 -13.11 -4.42 52.08
#